data_AF-A0A969US87-F1
#
_entry.id   AF-A0A969US87-F1
#
_cell.length_a   1.000
_cell.length_b   1.000
_cell.length_c   1.000
_cell.angle_alpha   90.00
_cell.angle_beta   90.00
_cell.angle_gamma   90.00
#
_symmetry.space_group_name_H-M   'P 1'
#
loop_
_entity.id
_entity.type
_entity.pdbx_description
1 polymer ?
#
loop_
_entity_poly.entity_id
_entity_poly.type
_entity_poly.pdbx_seq_one_letter_code
_entity_poly.pdbx_strand_id
1 'polypeptide(L)'
;MIIYEFDPDYQGTIIAESVVDEYPRSLGAKIYDPCFAEKYLEKYRQGRIYAVSDIEKADLTECHLKQLRPFAVRANLVAPINQGNQLLGLLIAHQCSAPRLWENQEIAFFAQAATQVGAALDRANLLEQHRIAAEQARLLAEKQQQQKEDLQKQLVALLTEIEGAASGDLTVRAEVTTGEIGTVSDFFNSIIESLRQIVTNVKQSAFEVSSSIGENEEAIRQLADISLIQAEEITLTITSIQQMTHSIQAVANSAHQASGVAARASTTSKTGRTAMDQVVQTILSLRDVIGETAKKVKRLGESSQEINKVVALIEKFHCKQIYCRSMRVLKRLVRVKQGRGSR
;
A
#
# COMPACT_ATOMS: atom_id res chain seq x y z
N MET A 1 17.47 -67.56 69.71
CA MET A 1 18.03 -66.30 69.18
C MET A 1 16.89 -65.44 68.69
N ILE A 2 16.91 -64.15 68.99
CA ILE A 2 15.89 -63.20 68.58
C ILE A 2 16.56 -61.96 67.98
N ILE A 3 15.84 -61.27 67.09
CA ILE A 3 16.19 -59.95 66.59
C ILE A 3 15.16 -58.97 67.14
N TYR A 4 15.66 -57.97 67.83
CA TYR A 4 14.88 -56.91 68.44
C TYR A 4 15.09 -55.62 67.66
N GLU A 5 14.04 -55.12 67.03
CA GLU A 5 14.07 -53.87 66.26
C GLU A 5 13.54 -52.72 67.12
N PHE A 6 14.17 -51.55 67.03
CA PHE A 6 13.70 -50.32 67.68
C PHE A 6 12.80 -49.52 66.74
N ASP A 7 11.70 -49.00 67.26
CA ASP A 7 10.90 -47.97 66.59
C ASP A 7 11.48 -46.56 66.85
N PRO A 8 10.93 -45.50 66.22
CA PRO A 8 11.39 -44.12 66.39
C PRO A 8 11.31 -43.57 67.83
N ASP A 9 10.44 -44.13 68.68
CA ASP A 9 10.27 -43.79 70.09
C ASP A 9 11.12 -44.69 71.01
N TYR A 10 12.05 -45.48 70.43
CA TYR A 10 12.89 -46.49 71.08
C TYR A 10 12.11 -47.59 71.82
N GLN A 11 10.84 -47.79 71.47
CA GLN A 11 10.12 -48.99 71.84
C GLN A 11 10.54 -50.09 70.88
N GLY A 12 10.81 -51.29 71.37
CA GLY A 12 11.24 -52.35 70.46
C GLY A 12 10.33 -53.56 70.44
N THR A 13 10.37 -54.19 69.27
CA THR A 13 9.55 -55.35 68.94
C THR A 13 10.47 -56.48 68.50
N ILE A 14 10.15 -57.69 68.90
CA ILE A 14 10.86 -58.88 68.41
C ILE A 14 10.34 -59.21 67.01
N ILE A 15 11.15 -58.96 65.99
CA ILE A 15 10.78 -59.12 64.57
C ILE A 15 11.19 -60.47 63.98
N ALA A 16 12.15 -61.15 64.62
CA ALA A 16 12.55 -62.50 64.25
C ALA A 16 12.91 -63.31 65.49
N GLU A 17 12.58 -64.60 65.47
CA GLU A 17 12.87 -65.53 66.55
C GLU A 17 13.22 -66.92 65.99
N SER A 18 14.19 -67.55 66.64
CA SER A 18 14.51 -68.96 66.53
C SER A 18 14.62 -69.53 67.95
N VAL A 19 13.68 -70.39 68.32
CA VAL A 19 13.52 -70.96 69.66
C VAL A 19 13.21 -72.46 69.55
N VAL A 20 13.64 -73.25 70.53
CA VAL A 20 13.33 -74.68 70.62
C VAL A 20 11.92 -74.83 71.18
N ASP A 21 11.13 -75.80 70.67
CA ASP A 21 9.69 -75.93 70.92
C ASP A 21 9.27 -76.01 72.42
N GLU A 22 10.21 -76.33 73.31
CA GLU A 22 9.98 -76.45 74.75
C GLU A 22 9.94 -75.11 75.51
N TYR A 23 10.26 -73.99 74.85
CA TYR A 23 10.35 -72.67 75.48
C TYR A 23 9.33 -71.66 74.94
N PRO A 24 8.91 -70.67 75.75
CA PRO A 24 7.96 -69.65 75.33
C PRO A 24 8.45 -68.85 74.13
N ARG A 25 7.59 -68.69 73.12
CA ARG A 25 7.83 -67.84 71.96
C ARG A 25 7.66 -66.38 72.30
N SER A 26 8.54 -65.55 71.76
CA SER A 26 8.63 -64.10 72.00
C SER A 26 8.44 -63.27 70.73
N LEU A 27 8.28 -63.91 69.56
CA LEU A 27 8.02 -63.23 68.29
C LEU A 27 6.79 -62.32 68.36
N GLY A 28 6.95 -61.06 67.92
CA GLY A 28 5.90 -60.04 67.92
C GLY A 28 5.64 -59.40 69.29
N ALA A 29 6.33 -59.83 70.35
CA ALA A 29 6.22 -59.17 71.65
C ALA A 29 6.82 -57.76 71.58
N LYS A 30 6.04 -56.78 72.03
CA LYS A 30 6.50 -55.40 72.25
C LYS A 30 7.06 -55.30 73.66
N ILE A 31 8.36 -55.05 73.77
CA ILE A 31 9.02 -54.93 75.07
C ILE A 31 9.20 -53.44 75.34
N TYR A 32 8.27 -52.89 76.10
CA TYR A 32 8.42 -51.55 76.64
C TYR A 32 9.22 -51.63 77.93
N ASP A 33 10.49 -51.22 77.90
CA ASP A 33 11.33 -51.12 79.08
C ASP A 33 11.62 -49.65 79.45
N PRO A 34 10.82 -49.05 80.36
CA PRO A 34 11.09 -47.71 80.87
C PRO A 34 12.40 -47.65 81.69
N CYS A 35 12.98 -48.79 82.05
CA CYS A 35 14.24 -48.91 82.78
C CYS A 35 15.47 -49.05 81.84
N PHE A 36 15.26 -49.22 80.52
CA PHE A 36 16.30 -49.44 79.50
C PHE A 36 16.62 -48.18 78.67
N ALA A 37 15.62 -47.34 78.44
CA ALA A 37 15.52 -46.47 77.26
C ALA A 37 16.41 -45.21 77.21
N GLU A 38 17.38 -45.00 78.10
CA GLU A 38 18.27 -43.83 77.97
C GLU A 38 19.73 -44.13 78.35
N LYS A 39 19.96 -44.85 79.46
CA LYS A 39 21.32 -45.13 79.97
C LYS A 39 22.08 -46.25 79.23
N TYR A 40 21.36 -47.13 78.54
CA TYR A 40 21.92 -48.32 77.91
C TYR A 40 21.93 -48.28 76.38
N LEU A 41 20.98 -47.57 75.76
CA LEU A 41 20.95 -47.35 74.30
C LEU A 41 22.25 -46.72 73.79
N GLU A 42 22.74 -45.68 74.45
CA GLU A 42 24.02 -45.04 74.09
C GLU A 42 25.21 -46.02 74.16
N LYS A 43 25.19 -46.94 75.14
CA LYS A 43 26.24 -47.96 75.23
C LYS A 43 26.17 -48.95 74.07
N TYR A 44 24.97 -49.35 73.65
CA TYR A 44 24.78 -50.23 72.49
C TYR A 44 25.11 -49.53 71.16
N ARG A 45 24.78 -48.24 71.02
CA ARG A 45 25.26 -47.39 69.90
C ARG A 45 26.78 -47.37 69.83
N GLN A 46 27.46 -47.32 70.98
CA GLN A 46 28.93 -47.40 71.10
C GLN A 46 29.50 -48.83 70.92
N GLY A 47 28.67 -49.82 70.57
CA GLY A 47 29.12 -51.19 70.29
C GLY A 47 29.23 -52.09 71.52
N ARG A 48 28.60 -51.73 72.66
CA ARG A 48 28.60 -52.58 73.85
C ARG A 48 27.97 -53.93 73.56
N ILE A 49 28.69 -55.00 73.88
CA ILE A 49 28.14 -56.34 73.96
C ILE A 49 27.85 -56.62 75.44
N TYR A 50 26.68 -57.18 75.73
CA TYR A 50 26.27 -57.47 77.09
C TYR A 50 25.99 -58.95 77.27
N ALA A 51 26.84 -59.61 78.05
CA ALA A 51 26.76 -61.03 78.35
C ALA A 51 26.48 -61.23 79.85
N VAL A 52 25.41 -61.95 80.16
CA VAL A 52 25.00 -62.32 81.51
C VAL A 52 24.88 -63.83 81.58
N SER A 53 25.62 -64.44 82.51
CA SER A 53 25.70 -65.89 82.62
C SER A 53 24.60 -66.51 83.50
N ASP A 54 24.07 -65.76 84.47
CA ASP A 54 22.91 -66.12 85.28
C ASP A 54 22.14 -64.86 85.63
N ILE A 55 20.92 -64.70 85.11
CA ILE A 55 20.14 -63.47 85.32
C ILE A 55 19.74 -63.28 86.78
N GLU A 56 19.57 -64.36 87.55
CA GLU A 56 19.17 -64.30 88.97
C GLU A 56 20.32 -63.88 89.90
N LYS A 57 21.56 -63.93 89.42
CA LYS A 57 22.76 -63.52 90.17
C LYS A 57 23.42 -62.25 89.62
N ALA A 58 22.91 -61.73 88.51
CA ALA A 58 23.42 -60.53 87.89
C ALA A 58 22.86 -59.27 88.58
N ASP A 59 23.61 -58.17 88.50
CA ASP A 59 23.16 -56.84 88.95
C ASP A 59 22.18 -56.25 87.92
N LEU A 60 21.05 -56.94 87.74
CA LEU A 60 19.94 -56.53 86.90
C LEU A 60 18.83 -55.92 87.77
N THR A 61 18.18 -54.89 87.25
CA THR A 61 17.02 -54.30 87.93
C THR A 61 15.85 -55.28 87.90
N GLU A 62 15.02 -55.26 88.94
CA GLU A 62 13.81 -56.11 89.01
C GLU A 62 12.86 -55.87 87.82
N CYS A 63 12.88 -54.65 87.29
CA CYS A 63 12.18 -54.26 86.07
C CYS A 63 12.61 -55.09 84.85
N HIS A 64 13.92 -55.24 84.64
CA HIS A 64 14.49 -56.04 83.54
C HIS A 64 14.26 -57.55 83.77
N LEU A 65 14.38 -58.03 85.01
CA LEU A 65 14.11 -59.44 85.34
C LEU A 65 12.66 -59.84 85.04
N LYS A 66 11.68 -58.95 85.27
CA LYS A 66 10.27 -59.19 84.91
C LYS A 66 10.02 -59.33 83.41
N GLN A 67 10.92 -58.83 82.56
CA GLN A 67 10.82 -59.00 81.12
C GLN A 67 11.47 -60.30 80.65
N LEU A 68 12.53 -60.76 81.32
CA LEU A 68 13.28 -61.96 80.94
C LEU A 68 12.66 -63.26 81.50
N ARG A 69 12.11 -63.23 82.73
CA ARG A 69 11.52 -64.41 83.40
C ARG A 69 10.34 -65.04 82.64
N PRO A 70 9.39 -64.28 82.04
CA PRO A 70 8.29 -64.86 81.26
C PRO A 70 8.75 -65.73 80.08
N PHE A 71 9.94 -65.45 79.53
CA PHE A 71 10.55 -66.22 78.45
C PHE A 71 11.52 -67.29 78.95
N ALA A 72 11.48 -67.60 80.26
CA ALA A 72 12.31 -68.58 80.93
C ALA A 72 13.82 -68.36 80.75
N VAL A 73 14.27 -67.12 80.53
CA VAL A 73 15.69 -66.82 80.27
C VAL A 73 16.51 -67.08 81.53
N ARG A 74 17.64 -67.79 81.40
CA ARG A 74 18.61 -68.06 82.47
C ARG A 74 19.95 -67.37 82.22
N ALA A 75 20.42 -67.33 80.98
CA ALA A 75 21.56 -66.54 80.55
C ALA A 75 21.17 -65.72 79.31
N ASN A 76 21.78 -64.54 79.14
CA ASN A 76 21.45 -63.61 78.08
C ASN A 76 22.72 -63.03 77.43
N LEU A 77 22.80 -63.05 76.10
CA LEU A 77 23.86 -62.41 75.33
C LEU A 77 23.23 -61.46 74.32
N VAL A 78 23.62 -60.19 74.37
CA VAL A 78 23.07 -59.11 73.56
C VAL A 78 24.19 -58.42 72.80
N ALA A 79 24.06 -58.36 71.47
CA ALA A 79 24.96 -57.63 70.59
C ALA A 79 24.18 -56.60 69.75
N PRO A 80 24.73 -55.40 69.52
CA PRO A 80 24.06 -54.38 68.74
C PRO A 80 24.21 -54.62 67.24
N ILE A 81 23.12 -54.41 66.50
CA ILE A 81 23.10 -54.35 65.03
C ILE A 81 23.22 -52.87 64.67
N ASN A 82 24.45 -52.42 64.40
CA ASN A 82 24.74 -51.02 64.12
C ASN A 82 24.95 -50.77 62.62
N GLN A 83 24.54 -49.59 62.18
CA GLN A 83 24.89 -49.00 60.89
C GLN A 83 25.55 -47.64 61.16
N GLY A 84 26.88 -47.57 61.03
CA GLY A 84 27.63 -46.38 61.44
C GLY A 84 27.39 -46.06 62.93
N ASN A 85 26.85 -44.88 63.24
CA ASN A 85 26.51 -44.45 64.61
C ASN A 85 25.03 -44.67 64.98
N GLN A 86 24.27 -45.36 64.12
CA GLN A 86 22.86 -45.67 64.33
C GLN A 86 22.67 -47.12 64.76
N LEU A 87 21.97 -47.32 65.89
CA LEU A 87 21.56 -48.63 66.36
C LEU A 87 20.24 -49.02 65.65
N LEU A 88 20.28 -50.04 64.80
CA LEU A 88 19.10 -50.54 64.09
C LEU A 88 18.30 -51.53 64.95
N GLY A 89 18.99 -52.28 65.79
CA GLY A 89 18.38 -53.30 66.63
C GLY A 89 19.39 -54.04 67.50
N LEU A 90 18.93 -55.07 68.19
CA LEU A 90 19.76 -55.96 68.99
C LEU A 90 19.60 -57.39 68.48
N LEU A 91 20.72 -58.07 68.30
CA LEU A 91 20.78 -59.51 68.19
C LEU A 91 20.90 -60.08 69.60
N ILE A 92 19.98 -60.97 69.98
CA ILE A 92 19.91 -61.49 71.35
C ILE A 92 19.88 -63.01 71.33
N ALA A 93 20.73 -63.63 72.15
CA ALA A 93 20.76 -65.06 72.40
C ALA A 93 20.40 -65.34 73.86
N HIS A 94 19.27 -66.02 74.05
CA HIS A 94 18.84 -66.52 75.35
C HIS A 94 19.27 -67.97 75.53
N GLN A 95 19.74 -68.31 76.73
CA GLN A 95 19.82 -69.68 77.22
C GLN A 95 18.71 -69.84 78.26
N CYS A 96 17.73 -70.70 78.00
CA CYS A 96 16.56 -70.85 78.88
C CYS A 96 16.63 -72.08 79.82
N SER A 97 17.50 -73.05 79.53
CA SER A 97 17.60 -74.30 80.31
C SER A 97 18.37 -74.15 81.64
N ALA A 98 19.49 -73.44 81.62
CA ALA A 98 20.40 -73.31 82.75
C ALA A 98 21.28 -72.05 82.61
N PRO A 99 21.94 -71.59 83.69
CA PRO A 99 23.02 -70.61 83.58
C PRO A 99 24.10 -71.06 82.60
N ARG A 100 24.66 -70.12 81.84
CA ARG A 100 25.70 -70.38 80.83
C ARG A 100 26.80 -69.35 80.90
N LEU A 101 28.03 -69.81 81.08
CA LEU A 101 29.20 -68.96 80.91
C LEU A 101 29.41 -68.74 79.40
N TRP A 102 29.42 -67.50 78.95
CA TRP A 102 29.67 -67.15 77.56
C TRP A 102 31.17 -67.03 77.34
N GLU A 103 31.74 -67.83 76.44
CA GLU A 103 33.17 -67.73 76.15
C GLU A 103 33.49 -66.51 75.30
N ASN A 104 34.70 -65.98 75.41
CA ASN A 104 35.13 -64.81 74.62
C ASN A 104 35.02 -65.04 73.10
N GLN A 105 35.24 -66.28 72.65
CA GLN A 105 35.10 -66.64 71.23
C GLN A 105 33.63 -66.61 70.78
N GLU A 106 32.71 -67.05 71.63
CA GLU A 106 31.26 -67.01 71.35
C GLU A 106 30.75 -65.56 71.32
N ILE A 107 31.19 -64.74 72.27
CA ILE A 107 30.87 -63.30 72.32
C ILE A 107 31.37 -62.60 71.06
N ALA A 108 32.62 -62.88 70.65
CA ALA A 108 33.22 -62.28 69.45
C ALA A 108 32.49 -62.73 68.17
N PHE A 109 32.18 -64.02 68.04
CA PHE A 109 31.44 -64.55 66.90
C PHE A 109 30.04 -63.92 66.81
N PHE A 110 29.35 -63.81 67.93
CA PHE A 110 28.01 -63.23 67.99
C PHE A 110 27.99 -61.75 67.61
N ALA A 111 29.00 -60.99 68.04
CA ALA A 111 29.18 -59.59 67.64
C ALA A 111 29.48 -59.46 66.14
N GLN A 112 30.32 -60.34 65.58
CA GLN A 112 30.59 -60.37 64.15
C GLN A 112 29.31 -60.69 63.35
N ALA A 113 28.50 -61.65 63.81
CA ALA A 113 27.22 -61.97 63.20
C ALA A 113 26.26 -60.76 63.21
N ALA A 114 26.14 -60.06 64.34
CA ALA A 114 25.33 -58.84 64.45
C ALA A 114 25.81 -57.73 63.48
N THR A 115 27.12 -57.58 63.33
CA THR A 115 27.72 -56.62 62.36
C THR A 115 27.39 -56.99 60.92
N GLN A 116 27.49 -58.28 60.56
CA GLN A 116 27.18 -58.75 59.20
C GLN A 116 25.70 -58.58 58.86
N VAL A 117 24.79 -58.81 59.83
CA VAL A 117 23.36 -58.56 59.64
C VAL A 117 23.08 -57.09 59.34
N GLY A 118 23.72 -56.17 60.07
CA GLY A 118 23.58 -54.72 59.83
C GLY A 118 24.06 -54.31 58.43
N ALA A 119 25.24 -54.80 58.01
CA ALA A 119 25.78 -54.51 56.69
C ALA A 119 24.94 -55.10 55.54
N ALA A 120 24.39 -56.31 55.74
CA ALA A 120 23.52 -56.95 54.76
C ALA A 120 22.18 -56.21 54.60
N LEU A 121 21.60 -55.74 55.71
CA LEU A 121 20.36 -54.96 55.69
C LEU A 121 20.53 -53.62 54.96
N ASP A 122 21.64 -52.92 55.21
CA ASP A 122 21.95 -51.67 54.49
C ASP A 122 22.09 -51.90 52.97
N ARG A 123 22.82 -52.96 52.59
CA ARG A 123 22.98 -53.32 51.17
C ARG A 123 21.64 -53.64 50.51
N ALA A 124 20.74 -54.33 51.20
CA ALA A 124 19.40 -54.62 50.70
C ALA A 124 18.59 -53.34 50.48
N ASN A 125 18.62 -52.41 51.44
CA ASN A 125 17.91 -51.13 51.36
C ASN A 125 18.44 -50.24 50.22
N LEU A 126 19.76 -50.12 50.08
CA LEU A 126 20.38 -49.31 49.03
C LEU A 126 20.09 -49.87 47.62
N LEU A 127 20.14 -51.19 47.46
CA LEU A 127 19.79 -51.84 46.19
C LEU A 127 18.31 -51.58 45.83
N GLU A 128 17.42 -51.63 46.82
CA GLU A 128 16.00 -51.35 46.60
C GLU A 128 15.78 -49.88 46.21
N GLN A 129 16.46 -48.93 46.87
CA GLN A 129 16.40 -47.52 46.49
C GLN A 129 16.87 -47.28 45.05
N HIS A 130 18.00 -47.90 44.65
CA HIS A 130 18.49 -47.82 43.28
C HIS A 130 17.52 -48.45 42.28
N ARG A 131 16.87 -49.56 42.64
CA ARG A 131 15.88 -50.22 41.79
C ARG A 131 14.68 -49.31 41.54
N ILE A 132 14.13 -48.71 42.60
CA ILE A 132 13.01 -47.77 42.50
C ILE A 132 13.40 -46.55 41.66
N ALA A 133 14.57 -45.97 41.90
CA ALA A 133 15.05 -44.81 41.15
C ALA A 133 15.26 -45.14 39.65
N ALA A 134 15.81 -46.32 39.34
CA ALA A 134 16.01 -46.78 37.97
C ALA A 134 14.67 -47.02 37.24
N GLU A 135 13.68 -47.58 37.94
CA GLU A 135 12.34 -47.79 37.39
C GLU A 135 11.63 -46.46 37.12
N GLN A 136 11.70 -45.50 38.05
CA GLN A 136 11.17 -44.16 37.85
C GLN A 136 11.85 -43.42 36.68
N ALA A 137 13.19 -43.50 36.59
CA ALA A 137 13.94 -42.89 35.50
C ALA A 137 13.56 -43.51 34.15
N ARG A 138 13.34 -44.83 34.11
CA ARG A 138 12.90 -45.53 32.90
C ARG A 138 11.50 -45.08 32.47
N LEU A 139 10.54 -45.00 33.38
CA LEU A 139 9.19 -44.54 33.06
C LEU A 139 9.16 -43.09 32.56
N LEU A 140 9.97 -42.21 33.15
CA LEU A 140 10.12 -40.83 32.68
C LEU A 140 10.75 -40.79 31.28
N ALA A 141 11.78 -41.59 31.01
CA ALA A 141 12.42 -41.67 29.71
C ALA A 141 11.47 -42.22 28.63
N GLU A 142 10.70 -43.27 28.95
CA GLU A 142 9.65 -43.81 28.05
C GLU A 142 8.59 -42.74 27.75
N LYS A 143 8.11 -42.01 28.78
CA LYS A 143 7.14 -40.92 28.58
C LYS A 143 7.70 -39.78 27.74
N GLN A 144 8.95 -39.37 27.97
CA GLN A 144 9.62 -38.34 27.17
C GLN A 144 9.82 -38.77 25.73
N GLN A 145 10.21 -40.02 25.51
CA GLN A 145 10.39 -40.58 24.17
C GLN A 145 9.05 -40.63 23.43
N GLN A 146 7.97 -41.09 24.09
CA GLN A 146 6.62 -41.09 23.53
C GLN A 146 6.18 -39.67 23.13
N GLN A 147 6.35 -38.69 24.02
CA GLN A 147 6.01 -37.29 23.73
C GLN A 147 6.80 -36.74 22.54
N LYS A 148 8.09 -37.06 22.45
CA LYS A 148 8.94 -36.65 21.33
C LYS A 148 8.50 -37.28 20.02
N GLU A 149 8.18 -38.57 20.01
CA GLU A 149 7.68 -39.28 18.83
C GLU A 149 6.33 -38.73 18.36
N ASP A 150 5.42 -38.44 19.29
CA ASP A 150 4.12 -37.85 18.98
C ASP A 150 4.27 -36.43 18.41
N LEU A 151 5.17 -35.61 18.98
CA LEU A 151 5.48 -34.28 18.45
C LEU A 151 6.11 -34.36 17.05
N GLN A 152 7.01 -35.32 16.81
CA GLN A 152 7.60 -35.54 15.48
C GLN A 152 6.55 -35.94 14.45
N LYS A 153 5.61 -36.83 14.80
CA LYS A 153 4.51 -37.22 13.90
C LYS A 153 3.61 -36.03 13.56
N GLN A 154 3.25 -35.21 14.55
CA GLN A 154 2.46 -33.99 14.33
C GLN A 154 3.18 -33.00 13.42
N LEU A 155 4.50 -32.83 13.59
CA LEU A 155 5.30 -31.96 12.74
C LEU A 155 5.33 -32.44 11.28
N VAL A 156 5.49 -33.73 11.04
CA VAL A 156 5.48 -34.31 9.69
C VAL A 156 4.10 -34.20 9.04
N ALA A 157 3.02 -34.42 9.80
CA ALA A 157 1.66 -34.22 9.30
C ALA A 157 1.46 -32.76 8.86
N LEU A 158 1.84 -31.80 9.71
CA LEU A 158 1.79 -30.37 9.38
C LEU A 158 2.61 -30.04 8.12
N LEU A 159 3.82 -30.57 7.98
CA LEU A 159 4.63 -30.35 6.76
C LEU A 159 3.94 -30.85 5.49
N THR A 160 3.23 -31.98 5.57
CA THR A 160 2.50 -32.56 4.44
C THR A 160 1.28 -31.72 4.09
N GLU A 161 0.57 -31.18 5.09
CA GLU A 161 -0.56 -30.26 4.88
C GLU A 161 -0.13 -28.95 4.20
N ILE A 162 1.10 -28.50 4.48
CA ILE A 162 1.65 -27.26 3.94
C ILE A 162 2.18 -27.42 2.49
N GLU A 163 2.56 -28.64 2.08
CA GLU A 163 3.14 -28.89 0.75
C GLU A 163 2.24 -28.39 -0.39
N GLY A 164 0.92 -28.54 -0.24
CA GLY A 164 -0.04 -28.04 -1.23
C GLY A 164 0.03 -26.52 -1.43
N ALA A 165 0.22 -25.75 -0.35
CA ALA A 165 0.35 -24.29 -0.46
C ALA A 165 1.62 -23.86 -1.21
N ALA A 166 2.73 -24.58 -1.04
CA ALA A 166 3.97 -24.31 -1.75
C ALA A 166 3.81 -24.53 -3.27
N SER A 167 2.90 -25.42 -3.68
CA SER A 167 2.54 -25.63 -5.08
C SER A 167 1.55 -24.61 -5.65
N GLY A 168 1.09 -23.66 -4.83
CA GLY A 168 0.15 -22.60 -5.22
C GLY A 168 -1.31 -22.90 -4.90
N ASP A 169 -1.62 -24.04 -4.26
CA ASP A 169 -2.97 -24.32 -3.77
C ASP A 169 -3.22 -23.59 -2.44
N LEU A 170 -3.79 -22.39 -2.53
CA LEU A 170 -4.17 -21.58 -1.36
C LEU A 170 -5.52 -21.98 -0.75
N THR A 171 -6.07 -23.13 -1.13
CA THR A 171 -7.29 -23.70 -0.50
C THR A 171 -6.96 -24.64 0.66
N VAL A 172 -5.72 -25.11 0.74
CA VAL A 172 -5.26 -25.96 1.84
C VAL A 172 -5.33 -25.22 3.17
N ARG A 173 -5.63 -25.97 4.23
CA ARG A 173 -5.68 -25.47 5.61
C ARG A 173 -4.98 -26.46 6.51
N ALA A 174 -4.15 -25.95 7.41
CA ALA A 174 -3.56 -26.76 8.46
C ALA A 174 -4.59 -26.98 9.58
N GLU A 175 -4.66 -28.20 10.12
CA GLU A 175 -5.56 -28.51 11.24
C GLU A 175 -5.10 -27.76 12.51
N VAL A 176 -6.02 -27.07 13.18
CA VAL A 176 -5.74 -26.32 14.41
C VAL A 176 -5.96 -27.24 15.61
N THR A 177 -4.85 -27.73 16.16
CA THR A 177 -4.84 -28.55 17.37
C THR A 177 -4.49 -27.72 18.61
N THR A 178 -4.62 -28.27 19.80
CA THR A 178 -4.15 -27.61 21.03
C THR A 178 -2.65 -27.86 21.23
N GLY A 179 -1.94 -26.88 21.81
CA GLY A 179 -0.49 -26.96 22.04
C GLY A 179 0.33 -26.16 21.03
N GLU A 180 1.64 -26.36 21.04
CA GLU A 180 2.59 -25.53 20.28
C GLU A 180 2.39 -25.63 18.76
N ILE A 181 2.04 -26.82 18.24
CA ILE A 181 1.78 -27.05 16.81
C ILE A 181 0.52 -26.29 16.35
N GLY A 182 -0.51 -26.19 17.20
CA GLY A 182 -1.72 -25.42 16.89
C GLY A 182 -1.46 -23.95 16.59
N THR A 183 -0.58 -23.32 17.37
CA THR A 183 -0.18 -21.92 17.13
C THR A 183 0.51 -21.77 15.77
N VAL A 184 1.34 -22.74 15.38
CA VAL A 184 1.98 -22.73 14.05
C VAL A 184 0.93 -22.89 12.95
N SER A 185 -0.05 -23.77 13.11
CA SER A 185 -1.19 -23.93 12.17
C SER A 185 -1.98 -22.63 12.00
N ASP A 186 -2.24 -21.90 13.09
CA ASP A 186 -2.94 -20.61 13.05
C ASP A 186 -2.16 -19.54 12.27
N PHE A 187 -0.85 -19.42 12.53
CA PHE A 187 0.01 -18.52 11.78
C PHE A 187 0.06 -18.89 10.30
N PHE A 188 0.18 -20.18 9.99
CA PHE A 188 0.18 -20.67 8.62
C PHE A 188 -1.13 -20.33 7.91
N ASN A 189 -2.28 -20.62 8.52
CA ASN A 189 -3.59 -20.31 7.97
C ASN A 189 -3.79 -18.80 7.72
N SER A 190 -3.23 -17.95 8.58
CA SER A 190 -3.23 -16.49 8.42
C SER A 190 -2.38 -16.02 7.23
N ILE A 191 -1.23 -16.66 6.99
CA ILE A 191 -0.37 -16.41 5.83
C ILE A 191 -1.10 -16.80 4.54
N ILE A 192 -1.73 -17.97 4.51
CA ILE A 192 -2.52 -18.42 3.34
C ILE A 192 -3.67 -17.47 3.04
N GLU A 193 -4.36 -16.97 4.06
CA GLU A 193 -5.42 -15.99 3.87
C GLU A 193 -4.90 -14.68 3.25
N SER A 194 -3.77 -14.20 3.75
CA SER A 194 -3.11 -12.99 3.23
C SER A 194 -2.67 -13.17 1.77
N LEU A 195 -2.08 -14.32 1.44
CA LEU A 195 -1.69 -14.67 0.07
C LEU A 195 -2.92 -14.77 -0.84
N ARG A 196 -4.01 -15.36 -0.37
CA ARG A 196 -5.26 -15.48 -1.13
C ARG A 196 -5.85 -14.10 -1.45
N GLN A 197 -5.79 -13.17 -0.49
CA GLN A 197 -6.22 -11.79 -0.72
C GLN A 197 -5.34 -11.10 -1.76
N ILE A 198 -4.02 -11.28 -1.71
CA ILE A 198 -3.09 -10.74 -2.71
C ILE A 198 -3.42 -11.28 -4.11
N VAL A 199 -3.58 -12.59 -4.25
CA VAL A 199 -3.91 -13.23 -5.54
C VAL A 199 -5.25 -12.73 -6.07
N THR A 200 -6.24 -12.55 -5.18
CA THR A 200 -7.55 -11.99 -5.55
C THR A 200 -7.43 -10.56 -6.06
N ASN A 201 -6.66 -9.72 -5.36
CA ASN A 201 -6.41 -8.33 -5.78
C ASN A 201 -5.68 -8.29 -7.12
N VAL A 202 -4.65 -9.12 -7.32
CA VAL A 202 -3.92 -9.22 -8.59
C VAL A 202 -4.85 -9.64 -9.73
N LYS A 203 -5.72 -10.63 -9.50
CA LYS A 203 -6.71 -11.07 -10.49
C LYS A 203 -7.68 -9.95 -10.84
N GLN A 204 -8.15 -9.20 -9.85
CA GLN A 204 -9.04 -8.06 -10.05
C GLN A 204 -8.37 -6.94 -10.85
N SER A 205 -7.14 -6.55 -10.49
CA SER A 205 -6.39 -5.54 -11.24
C SER A 205 -6.09 -5.98 -12.67
N ALA A 206 -5.79 -7.27 -12.89
CA ALA A 206 -5.62 -7.81 -14.24
C ALA A 206 -6.91 -7.73 -15.07
N PHE A 207 -8.07 -7.98 -14.44
CA PHE A 207 -9.37 -7.83 -15.09
C PHE A 207 -9.67 -6.37 -15.45
N GLU A 208 -9.41 -5.44 -14.53
CA GLU A 208 -9.57 -4.00 -14.77
C GLU A 208 -8.70 -3.52 -15.93
N VAL A 209 -7.41 -3.89 -15.94
CA VAL A 209 -6.50 -3.59 -17.05
C VAL A 209 -7.01 -4.17 -18.37
N SER A 210 -7.47 -5.43 -18.37
CA SER A 210 -8.03 -6.05 -19.57
C SER A 210 -9.28 -5.32 -20.09
N SER A 211 -10.14 -4.86 -19.18
CA SER A 211 -11.34 -4.08 -19.54
C SER A 211 -10.96 -2.73 -20.12
N SER A 212 -10.04 -2.00 -19.48
CA SER A 212 -9.54 -0.71 -19.97
C SER A 212 -8.85 -0.82 -21.32
N ILE A 213 -8.13 -1.91 -21.59
CA ILE A 213 -7.55 -2.17 -22.92
C ILE A 213 -8.66 -2.29 -23.98
N GLY A 214 -9.74 -3.02 -23.68
CA GLY A 214 -10.88 -3.14 -24.60
C GLY A 214 -11.56 -1.80 -24.90
N GLU A 215 -11.79 -0.97 -23.89
CA GLU A 215 -12.35 0.38 -24.06
C GLU A 215 -11.41 1.29 -24.86
N ASN A 216 -10.10 1.21 -24.61
CA ASN A 216 -9.11 2.01 -25.31
C ASN A 216 -8.95 1.58 -26.78
N GLU A 217 -9.03 0.28 -27.08
CA GLU A 217 -9.06 -0.22 -28.46
C GLU A 217 -10.25 0.34 -29.24
N GLU A 218 -11.43 0.36 -28.62
CA GLU A 218 -12.63 0.94 -29.24
C GLU A 218 -12.48 2.45 -29.44
N ALA A 219 -12.00 3.18 -28.43
CA ALA A 219 -11.74 4.61 -28.53
C ALA A 219 -10.71 4.95 -29.63
N ILE A 220 -9.64 4.16 -29.77
CA ILE A 220 -8.63 4.32 -30.81
C ILE A 220 -9.23 4.06 -32.20
N ARG A 221 -10.09 3.04 -32.35
CA ARG A 221 -10.78 2.79 -33.63
C ARG A 221 -11.67 3.95 -34.02
N GLN A 222 -12.47 4.48 -33.09
CA GLN A 222 -13.32 5.64 -33.34
C GLN A 222 -12.49 6.88 -33.69
N LEU A 223 -11.39 7.12 -32.97
CA LEU A 223 -10.48 8.23 -33.26
C LEU A 223 -9.85 8.09 -34.65
N ALA A 224 -9.46 6.89 -35.07
CA ALA A 224 -8.92 6.64 -36.39
C ALA A 224 -9.95 6.92 -37.49
N ASP A 225 -11.20 6.49 -37.31
CA ASP A 225 -12.29 6.73 -38.26
C ASP A 225 -12.61 8.23 -38.39
N ILE A 226 -12.74 8.94 -37.26
CA ILE A 226 -12.95 10.39 -37.23
C ILE A 226 -11.76 11.13 -37.89
N SER A 227 -10.52 10.67 -37.65
CA SER A 227 -9.33 11.30 -38.24
C SER A 227 -9.30 11.16 -39.77
N LEU A 228 -9.80 10.05 -40.32
CA LEU A 228 -9.93 9.87 -41.77
C LEU A 228 -10.98 10.83 -42.35
N ILE A 229 -12.14 10.96 -41.69
CA ILE A 229 -13.19 11.90 -42.10
C ILE A 229 -12.67 13.35 -42.03
N GLN A 230 -11.94 13.70 -40.96
CA GLN A 230 -11.37 15.03 -40.79
C GLN A 230 -10.33 15.37 -41.87
N ALA A 231 -9.53 14.40 -42.31
CA ALA A 231 -8.59 14.59 -43.42
C ALA A 231 -9.31 14.90 -44.74
N GLU A 232 -10.48 14.30 -44.97
CA GLU A 232 -11.32 14.59 -46.14
C GLU A 232 -11.90 16.01 -46.07
N GLU A 233 -12.40 16.42 -44.90
CA GLU A 233 -12.95 17.77 -44.68
C GLU A 233 -11.88 18.87 -44.83
N ILE A 234 -10.65 18.62 -44.37
CA ILE A 234 -9.50 19.51 -44.59
C ILE A 234 -9.24 19.68 -46.09
N THR A 235 -9.33 18.61 -46.87
CA THR A 235 -9.12 18.66 -48.33
C THR A 235 -10.18 19.53 -49.02
N LEU A 236 -11.43 19.44 -48.59
CA LEU A 236 -12.51 20.31 -49.06
C LEU A 236 -12.27 21.78 -48.67
N THR A 237 -11.78 22.02 -47.46
CA THR A 237 -11.42 23.36 -46.98
C THR A 237 -10.30 23.97 -47.80
N ILE A 238 -9.26 23.20 -48.12
CA ILE A 238 -8.15 23.62 -49.00
C ILE A 238 -8.70 24.05 -50.37
N THR A 239 -9.61 23.26 -50.94
CA THR A 239 -10.24 23.56 -52.24
C THR A 239 -11.00 24.89 -52.18
N SER A 240 -11.74 25.12 -51.09
CA SER A 240 -12.48 26.38 -50.87
C SER A 240 -11.54 27.58 -50.72
N ILE A 241 -10.42 27.42 -50.01
CA ILE A 241 -9.39 28.46 -49.88
C ILE A 241 -8.76 28.77 -51.25
N GLN A 242 -8.44 27.77 -52.06
CA GLN A 242 -7.91 27.97 -53.42
C GLN A 242 -8.90 28.77 -54.29
N GLN A 243 -10.20 28.46 -54.22
CA GLN A 243 -11.23 29.21 -54.94
C GLN A 243 -11.36 30.66 -54.44
N MET A 244 -11.22 30.88 -53.13
CA MET A 244 -11.18 32.22 -52.55
C MET A 244 -9.95 33.00 -53.01
N THR A 245 -8.76 32.40 -53.05
CA THR A 245 -7.55 33.03 -53.60
C THR A 245 -7.75 33.44 -55.05
N HIS A 246 -8.36 32.58 -55.88
CA HIS A 246 -8.66 32.93 -57.27
C HIS A 246 -9.64 34.11 -57.38
N SER A 247 -10.68 34.13 -56.56
CA SER A 247 -11.65 35.24 -56.50
C SER A 247 -10.98 36.56 -56.06
N ILE A 248 -10.10 36.52 -55.06
CA ILE A 248 -9.34 37.70 -54.61
C ILE A 248 -8.45 38.23 -55.74
N GLN A 249 -7.79 37.34 -56.49
CA GLN A 249 -6.97 37.75 -57.64
C GLN A 249 -7.83 38.39 -58.74
N ALA A 250 -9.02 37.86 -59.01
CA ALA A 250 -9.96 38.44 -59.97
C ALA A 250 -10.45 39.83 -59.53
N VAL A 251 -10.75 40.00 -58.23
CA VAL A 251 -11.12 41.30 -57.65
C VAL A 251 -9.97 42.30 -57.75
N ALA A 252 -8.74 41.88 -57.44
CA ALA A 252 -7.55 42.74 -57.57
C ALA A 252 -7.33 43.20 -59.02
N ASN A 253 -7.46 42.29 -59.99
CA ASN A 253 -7.35 42.62 -61.41
C ASN A 253 -8.44 43.59 -61.86
N SER A 254 -9.68 43.39 -61.40
CA SER A 254 -10.81 44.28 -61.70
C SER A 254 -10.60 45.68 -61.10
N ALA A 255 -10.08 45.76 -59.87
CA ALA A 255 -9.74 47.02 -59.23
C ALA A 255 -8.63 47.77 -60.00
N HIS A 256 -7.60 47.05 -60.48
CA HIS A 256 -6.57 47.64 -61.34
C HIS A 256 -7.13 48.17 -62.66
N GLN A 257 -8.02 47.42 -63.32
CA GLN A 257 -8.69 47.89 -64.54
C GLN A 257 -9.56 49.13 -64.27
N ALA A 258 -10.37 49.11 -63.21
CA ALA A 258 -11.22 50.24 -62.83
C ALA A 258 -10.39 51.50 -62.52
N SER A 259 -9.27 51.35 -61.79
CA SER A 259 -8.31 52.43 -61.55
C SER A 259 -7.77 53.00 -62.86
N GLY A 260 -7.38 52.14 -63.81
CA GLY A 260 -6.93 52.56 -65.13
C GLY A 260 -7.99 53.31 -65.95
N VAL A 261 -9.24 52.84 -65.93
CA VAL A 261 -10.37 53.53 -66.57
C VAL A 261 -10.63 54.89 -65.93
N ALA A 262 -10.64 54.98 -64.60
CA ALA A 262 -10.81 56.23 -63.87
C ALA A 262 -9.68 57.24 -64.18
N ALA A 263 -8.44 56.78 -64.29
CA ALA A 263 -7.30 57.61 -64.67
C ALA A 263 -7.43 58.17 -66.11
N ARG A 264 -7.86 57.33 -67.06
CA ARG A 264 -8.14 57.77 -68.44
C ARG A 264 -9.31 58.76 -68.48
N ALA A 265 -10.40 58.47 -67.78
CA ALA A 265 -11.56 59.37 -67.69
C ALA A 265 -11.17 60.73 -67.11
N SER A 266 -10.39 60.77 -66.03
CA SER A 266 -9.85 62.00 -65.43
C SER A 266 -9.01 62.80 -66.42
N THR A 267 -8.15 62.12 -67.18
CA THR A 267 -7.33 62.76 -68.23
C THR A 267 -8.21 63.34 -69.34
N THR A 268 -9.18 62.58 -69.84
CA THR A 268 -10.15 63.04 -70.86
C THR A 268 -11.00 64.21 -70.37
N SER A 269 -11.44 64.20 -69.11
CA SER A 269 -12.15 65.34 -68.51
C SER A 269 -11.24 66.57 -68.39
N LYS A 270 -9.95 66.40 -68.10
CA LYS A 270 -8.98 67.50 -68.06
C LYS A 270 -8.77 68.11 -69.44
N THR A 271 -8.62 67.29 -70.48
CA THR A 271 -8.53 67.77 -71.87
C THR A 271 -9.84 68.40 -72.35
N GLY A 272 -10.98 67.82 -71.98
CA GLY A 272 -12.30 68.39 -72.27
C GLY A 272 -12.50 69.74 -71.61
N ARG A 273 -12.06 69.91 -70.35
CA ARG A 273 -12.08 71.21 -69.66
C ARG A 273 -11.21 72.24 -70.37
N THR A 274 -9.98 71.89 -70.77
CA THR A 274 -9.13 72.83 -71.54
C THR A 274 -9.76 73.23 -72.87
N ALA A 275 -10.46 72.31 -73.55
CA ALA A 275 -11.20 72.64 -74.77
C ALA A 275 -12.37 73.59 -74.50
N MET A 276 -13.11 73.39 -73.41
CA MET A 276 -14.21 74.28 -72.99
C MET A 276 -13.70 75.68 -72.61
N ASP A 277 -12.59 75.77 -71.89
CA ASP A 277 -11.95 77.05 -71.57
C ASP A 277 -11.58 77.82 -72.85
N GLN A 278 -11.06 77.12 -73.87
CA GLN A 278 -10.78 77.71 -75.18
C GLN A 278 -12.04 78.18 -75.91
N VAL A 279 -13.15 77.42 -75.82
CA VAL A 279 -14.44 77.82 -76.39
C VAL A 279 -14.97 79.08 -75.71
N VAL A 280 -14.93 79.14 -74.37
CA VAL A 280 -15.33 80.35 -73.61
C VAL A 280 -14.49 81.56 -74.04
N GLN A 281 -13.18 81.39 -74.18
CA GLN A 281 -12.30 82.47 -74.64
C GLN A 281 -12.64 82.93 -76.07
N THR A 282 -12.96 81.98 -76.95
CA THR A 282 -13.39 82.27 -78.32
C THR A 282 -14.73 83.01 -78.34
N ILE A 283 -15.69 82.62 -77.48
CA ILE A 283 -16.98 83.30 -77.32
C ILE A 283 -16.78 84.74 -76.84
N LEU A 284 -15.90 84.98 -75.87
CA LEU A 284 -15.57 86.32 -75.38
C LEU A 284 -14.95 87.17 -76.50
N SER A 285 -13.99 86.62 -77.25
CA SER A 285 -13.40 87.31 -78.40
C SER A 285 -14.43 87.63 -79.48
N LEU A 286 -15.31 86.67 -79.79
CA LEU A 286 -16.38 86.85 -80.77
C LEU A 286 -17.39 87.92 -80.32
N ARG A 287 -17.72 87.98 -79.01
CA ARG A 287 -18.52 89.06 -78.43
C ARG A 287 -17.86 90.42 -78.63
N ASP A 288 -16.55 90.53 -78.41
CA ASP A 288 -15.82 91.79 -78.58
C ASP A 288 -15.80 92.22 -80.07
N VAL A 289 -15.59 91.28 -81.00
CA VAL A 289 -15.67 91.51 -82.46
C VAL A 289 -17.08 91.95 -82.88
N ILE A 290 -18.13 91.31 -82.35
CA ILE A 290 -19.53 91.74 -82.60
C ILE A 290 -19.74 93.16 -82.07
N GLY A 291 -19.19 93.50 -80.89
CA GLY A 291 -19.25 94.83 -80.32
C GLY A 291 -18.57 95.91 -81.20
N GLU A 292 -17.38 95.63 -81.72
CA GLU A 292 -16.73 96.51 -82.70
C GLU A 292 -17.50 96.63 -84.01
N THR A 293 -18.05 95.51 -84.49
CA THR A 293 -18.87 95.48 -85.71
C THR A 293 -20.12 96.34 -85.53
N ALA A 294 -20.81 96.24 -84.39
CA ALA A 294 -21.95 97.09 -84.07
C ALA A 294 -21.59 98.59 -84.04
N LYS A 295 -20.43 98.96 -83.49
CA LYS A 295 -19.93 100.35 -83.53
C LYS A 295 -19.67 100.82 -84.98
N LYS A 296 -19.05 99.98 -85.81
CA LYS A 296 -18.83 100.28 -87.24
C LYS A 296 -20.16 100.45 -87.99
N VAL A 297 -21.12 99.56 -87.75
CA VAL A 297 -22.48 99.65 -88.33
C VAL A 297 -23.18 100.92 -87.88
N LYS A 298 -23.09 101.30 -86.60
CA LYS A 298 -23.63 102.56 -86.08
C LYS A 298 -23.02 103.78 -86.79
N ARG A 299 -21.69 103.82 -86.91
CA ARG A 299 -20.98 104.88 -87.66
C ARG A 299 -21.40 104.92 -89.13
N LEU A 300 -21.59 103.76 -89.77
CA LEU A 300 -22.09 103.67 -91.14
C LEU A 300 -23.51 104.25 -91.25
N GLY A 301 -24.37 103.98 -90.27
CA GLY A 301 -25.71 104.54 -90.17
C GLY A 301 -25.72 106.06 -90.01
N GLU A 302 -24.85 106.61 -89.14
CA GLU A 302 -24.66 108.06 -88.97
C GLU A 302 -24.16 108.69 -90.28
N SER A 303 -23.18 108.07 -90.94
CA SER A 303 -22.69 108.52 -92.25
C SER A 303 -23.77 108.47 -93.34
N SER A 304 -24.63 107.45 -93.32
CA SER A 304 -25.76 107.34 -94.26
C SER A 304 -26.81 108.42 -94.00
N GLN A 305 -27.05 108.81 -92.75
CA GLN A 305 -27.92 109.95 -92.42
C GLN A 305 -27.33 111.28 -92.90
N GLU A 306 -26.02 111.50 -92.74
CA GLU A 306 -25.34 112.68 -93.29
C GLU A 306 -25.43 112.73 -94.82
N ILE A 307 -25.23 111.60 -95.52
CA ILE A 307 -25.45 111.53 -96.97
C ILE A 307 -26.89 111.89 -97.33
N ASN A 308 -27.88 111.36 -96.60
CA ASN A 308 -29.28 111.71 -96.84
C ASN A 308 -29.56 113.22 -96.63
N LYS A 309 -28.93 113.87 -95.64
CA LYS A 309 -29.02 115.34 -95.47
C LYS A 309 -28.44 116.08 -96.68
N VAL A 310 -27.30 115.63 -97.20
CA VAL A 310 -26.67 116.23 -98.39
C VAL A 310 -27.55 116.04 -99.63
N VAL A 311 -28.09 114.85 -99.84
CA VAL A 311 -29.01 114.56 -100.97
C VAL A 311 -30.25 115.45 -100.90
N ALA A 312 -30.87 115.58 -99.72
CA ALA A 312 -32.01 116.47 -99.52
C ALA A 312 -31.66 117.95 -99.80
N LEU A 313 -30.44 118.38 -99.48
CA LEU A 313 -29.95 119.72 -99.83
C LEU A 313 -29.81 119.90 -101.34
N ILE A 314 -29.29 118.89 -102.05
CA ILE A 314 -29.12 118.90 -103.51
C ILE A 314 -30.48 118.96 -104.23
N GLU A 315 -31.48 118.22 -103.77
CA GLU A 315 -32.85 118.31 -104.29
C GLU A 315 -33.40 119.73 -104.18
N LYS A 316 -33.15 120.40 -103.05
CA LYS A 316 -33.58 121.77 -102.81
C LYS A 316 -32.88 122.78 -103.75
N PHE A 317 -31.59 122.59 -104.03
CA PHE A 317 -30.86 123.44 -104.98
C PHE A 317 -31.30 123.23 -106.44
N HIS A 318 -31.48 121.98 -106.87
CA HIS A 318 -31.93 121.66 -108.23
C HIS A 318 -33.31 122.26 -108.54
N CYS A 319 -34.26 122.17 -107.61
CA CYS A 319 -35.60 122.74 -107.80
C CYS A 319 -35.55 124.25 -108.05
N LYS A 320 -34.77 124.99 -107.26
CA LYS A 320 -34.68 126.45 -107.38
C LYS A 320 -34.00 126.92 -108.67
N GLN A 321 -32.96 126.20 -109.11
CA GLN A 321 -32.19 126.55 -110.31
C GLN A 321 -32.95 126.24 -111.62
N ILE A 322 -33.69 125.11 -111.66
CA ILE A 322 -34.54 124.75 -112.80
C ILE A 322 -35.69 125.76 -112.95
N TYR A 323 -36.35 126.10 -111.84
CA TYR A 323 -37.47 127.07 -111.86
C TYR A 323 -37.04 128.45 -112.40
N CYS A 324 -35.88 128.95 -111.98
CA CYS A 324 -35.34 130.22 -112.47
C CYS A 324 -35.00 130.20 -113.98
N ARG A 325 -34.51 129.07 -114.51
CA ARG A 325 -34.18 128.92 -115.94
C ARG A 325 -35.44 128.92 -116.80
N SER A 326 -36.48 128.18 -116.40
CA SER A 326 -37.75 128.09 -117.13
C SER A 326 -38.43 129.46 -117.27
N MET A 327 -38.37 130.31 -116.24
CA MET A 327 -39.00 131.63 -116.27
C MET A 327 -38.32 132.63 -117.22
N ARG A 328 -37.00 132.51 -117.48
CA ARG A 328 -36.29 133.36 -118.45
C ARG A 328 -36.63 133.03 -119.90
N VAL A 329 -36.87 131.76 -120.21
CA VAL A 329 -37.23 131.30 -121.57
C VAL A 329 -38.62 131.81 -121.95
N LEU A 330 -39.58 131.75 -121.02
CA LEU A 330 -40.95 132.20 -121.26
C LEU A 330 -41.04 133.70 -121.61
N LYS A 331 -40.25 134.57 -120.94
CA LYS A 331 -40.22 136.01 -121.23
C LYS A 331 -39.64 136.36 -122.62
N ARG A 332 -38.76 135.51 -123.19
CA ARG A 332 -38.21 135.73 -124.55
C ARG A 332 -39.18 135.36 -125.65
N LEU A 333 -40.01 134.33 -125.46
CA LEU A 333 -40.98 133.87 -126.46
C LEU A 333 -42.14 134.86 -126.67
N VAL A 334 -42.54 135.62 -125.64
CA VAL A 334 -43.64 136.59 -125.75
C VAL A 334 -43.27 137.83 -126.59
N ARG A 335 -41.99 138.23 -126.65
CA ARG A 335 -41.56 139.41 -127.45
C ARG A 335 -41.45 139.17 -128.96
N VAL A 336 -41.41 137.92 -129.43
CA VAL A 336 -41.21 137.60 -130.86
C VAL A 336 -42.53 137.50 -131.64
N LYS A 337 -43.68 137.34 -130.96
CA LYS A 337 -44.98 137.10 -131.63
C LYS A 337 -45.84 138.34 -131.96
N GLN A 338 -45.46 139.56 -131.57
CA GLN A 338 -46.26 140.78 -131.81
C GLN A 338 -45.68 141.76 -132.87
N GLY A 339 -44.68 141.36 -133.67
CA GLY A 339 -43.96 142.28 -134.59
C GLY A 339 -44.10 142.04 -136.10
N ARG A 340 -44.92 141.09 -136.61
CA ARG A 340 -45.08 140.85 -138.07
C ARG A 340 -46.53 140.47 -138.41
N GLY A 341 -47.25 141.37 -139.10
CA GLY A 341 -48.60 141.16 -139.60
C GLY A 341 -49.35 142.44 -139.99
N SER A 342 -48.78 143.25 -140.89
CA SER A 342 -49.47 144.28 -141.68
C SER A 342 -48.84 144.30 -143.08
N ARG A 343 -49.31 143.38 -143.93
CA ARG A 343 -49.54 143.47 -145.38
C ARG A 343 -49.92 142.10 -145.89
#